data_AF-A0A8J7JB65-F1
#
_entry.id   AF-A0A8J7JB65-F1
#
_cell.length_a   1.000
_cell.length_b   1.000
_cell.length_c   1.000
_cell.angle_alpha   90.00
_cell.angle_beta   90.00
_cell.angle_gamma   90.00
#
_symmetry.space_group_name_H-M   'P 1'
#
loop_
_entity.id
_entity.type
_entity.pdbx_description
1 polymer ?
#
loop_
_entity_poly.entity_id
_entity_poly.type
_entity_poly.pdbx_seq_one_letter_code
_entity_poly.pdbx_strand_id
1 'polypeptide(L)'
;VGEVLVNVLLSRGYSVLVVENSETAIQRLRNRHAPLVQIPYVYGDADSELVLDKTCLETAKALAITLPDPTTTRLLLQRALAKAPGLDIIARSHTNEEIDVLTQLGAKEVVQPEFEAALELGSHLLNTLGEKSLEIQSVLNWIRQDRYRSIRPVPQVGEG
;
A
#
# COMPACT_ATOMS: atom_id res chain seq x y z
N VAL A 1 -0.87 3.66 7.31
CA VAL A 1 0.02 3.06 6.28
C VAL A 1 0.95 4.10 5.68
N GLY A 2 0.46 5.12 4.96
CA GLY A 2 1.30 6.12 4.28
C GLY A 2 2.39 6.76 5.16
N GLU A 3 2.03 7.28 6.34
CA GLU A 3 3.00 7.89 7.29
C GLU A 3 4.13 6.92 7.69
N VAL A 4 3.81 5.64 7.90
CA VAL A 4 4.81 4.61 8.24
C VAL A 4 5.74 4.36 7.06
N LEU A 5 5.22 4.28 5.83
CA LEU A 5 6.05 4.10 4.63
C LEU A 5 7.03 5.26 4.45
N VAL A 6 6.55 6.50 4.62
CA VAL A 6 7.41 7.69 4.54
C VAL A 6 8.55 7.61 5.55
N ASN A 7 8.27 7.24 6.80
CA ASN A 7 9.29 7.09 7.83
C ASN A 7 10.35 6.03 7.46
N VAL A 8 9.89 4.86 7.00
CA VAL A 8 10.79 3.76 6.60
C VAL A 8 11.66 4.20 5.43
N LEU A 9 11.09 4.80 4.39
CA LEU A 9 11.84 5.21 3.19
C LEU A 9 12.87 6.31 3.51
N LEU A 10 12.48 7.33 4.29
CA LEU A 10 13.39 8.40 4.70
C LEU A 10 14.54 7.87 5.58
N SER A 11 14.26 6.93 6.49
CA SER A 11 15.31 6.31 7.33
C SER A 11 16.37 5.54 6.53
N ARG A 12 16.04 5.16 5.29
CA ARG A 12 16.94 4.48 4.35
C ARG A 12 17.57 5.43 3.32
N GLY A 13 17.32 6.74 3.44
CA GLY A 13 17.88 7.76 2.56
C GLY A 13 17.16 7.92 1.22
N TYR A 14 15.96 7.36 1.06
CA TYR A 14 15.16 7.56 -0.15
C TYR A 14 14.37 8.87 -0.08
N SER A 15 14.40 9.64 -1.18
CA SER A 15 13.55 10.81 -1.36
C SER A 15 12.11 10.39 -1.67
N VAL A 16 11.15 11.08 -1.07
CA VAL A 16 9.72 10.84 -1.28
C VAL A 16 9.00 12.16 -1.56
N LEU A 17 7.97 12.11 -2.40
CA LEU A 17 6.97 13.17 -2.58
C LEU A 17 5.62 12.62 -2.15
N VAL A 18 4.91 13.37 -1.30
CA VAL A 18 3.60 12.95 -0.75
C VAL A 18 2.47 13.69 -1.45
N VAL A 19 1.43 12.98 -1.87
CA VAL A 19 0.17 13.59 -2.30
C VAL A 19 -0.86 13.36 -1.20
N GLU A 20 -1.46 14.42 -0.69
CA GLU A 20 -2.36 14.36 0.46
C GLU A 20 -3.40 15.48 0.38
N ASN A 21 -4.67 15.15 0.63
CA ASN A 21 -5.79 16.10 0.59
C ASN A 21 -6.20 16.57 1.99
N SER A 22 -5.61 15.99 3.04
CA SER A 22 -5.86 16.37 4.43
C SER A 22 -4.81 17.34 4.95
N GLU A 23 -5.22 18.57 5.26
CA GLU A 23 -4.35 19.56 5.87
C GLU A 23 -3.79 19.08 7.22
N THR A 24 -4.62 18.38 8.02
CA THR A 24 -4.18 17.83 9.31
C THR A 24 -3.12 16.74 9.14
N ALA A 25 -3.22 15.91 8.09
CA ALA A 25 -2.18 14.92 7.78
C ALA A 25 -0.86 15.58 7.34
N ILE A 26 -0.92 16.63 6.51
CA ILE A 26 0.27 17.40 6.10
C ILE A 26 0.91 18.11 7.30
N GLN A 27 0.12 18.71 8.18
CA GLN A 27 0.64 19.33 9.40
C GLN A 27 1.33 18.29 10.30
N ARG A 28 0.75 17.09 10.46
CA ARG A 28 1.38 15.99 11.20
C ARG A 28 2.69 15.56 10.56
N LEU A 29 2.71 15.37 9.23
CA LEU A 29 3.90 15.04 8.46
C LEU A 29 4.99 16.10 8.67
N ARG A 30 4.64 17.38 8.57
CA ARG A 30 5.58 18.48 8.80
C ARG A 30 6.09 18.46 10.23
N ASN A 31 5.23 18.45 11.24
CA ASN A 31 5.65 18.59 12.64
C ASN A 31 6.56 17.43 13.09
N ARG A 32 6.37 16.23 12.55
CA ARG A 32 7.21 15.07 12.87
C ARG A 32 8.62 15.18 12.30
N HIS A 33 8.80 15.83 11.14
CA HIS A 33 10.07 15.84 10.41
C HIS A 33 10.75 17.22 10.32
N ALA A 34 10.03 18.30 10.62
CA ALA A 34 10.44 19.68 10.35
C ALA A 34 11.75 20.18 11.01
N PRO A 35 12.30 19.62 12.10
CA PRO A 35 13.65 20.01 12.49
C PRO A 35 14.77 19.30 11.70
N LEU A 36 14.46 18.25 10.93
CA LEU A 36 15.46 17.38 10.29
C LEU A 36 15.37 17.33 8.77
N VAL A 37 14.17 17.17 8.21
CA VAL A 37 13.93 16.98 6.77
C VAL A 37 12.59 17.62 6.38
N GLN A 38 12.62 18.48 5.36
CA GLN A 38 11.38 18.96 4.73
C GLN A 38 10.93 17.95 3.68
N ILE A 39 9.73 17.41 3.84
CA ILE A 39 9.15 16.44 2.92
C ILE A 39 8.32 17.19 1.87
N PRO A 40 8.66 17.11 0.57
CA PRO A 40 7.86 17.76 -0.46
C PRO A 40 6.48 17.09 -0.57
N TYR A 41 5.46 17.91 -0.76
CA TYR A 41 4.09 17.42 -0.91
C TYR A 41 3.30 18.21 -1.95
N VAL A 42 2.27 17.55 -2.50
CA VAL A 42 1.24 18.18 -3.33
C VAL A 42 -0.08 18.06 -2.58
N TYR A 43 -0.72 19.20 -2.34
CA TYR A 43 -2.03 19.25 -1.71
C TYR A 43 -3.13 18.98 -2.74
N GLY A 44 -3.98 17.98 -2.48
CA GLY A 44 -5.17 17.68 -3.28
C GLY A 44 -5.43 16.19 -3.43
N ASP A 45 -6.53 15.86 -4.12
CA ASP A 45 -6.95 14.49 -4.36
C ASP A 45 -5.98 13.78 -5.31
N ALA A 46 -5.44 12.65 -4.87
CA ALA A 46 -4.38 11.97 -5.60
C ALA A 46 -4.85 11.39 -6.94
N ASP A 47 -6.13 11.10 -7.11
CA ASP A 47 -6.71 10.66 -8.38
C ASP A 47 -6.94 11.81 -9.37
N SER A 48 -6.83 13.08 -8.97
CA SER A 48 -7.01 14.23 -9.88
C SER A 48 -5.85 14.38 -10.87
N GLU A 49 -6.17 14.53 -12.16
CA GLU A 49 -5.17 14.78 -13.22
C GLU A 49 -4.32 16.03 -12.95
N LEU A 50 -4.97 17.12 -12.52
CA LEU A 50 -4.31 18.38 -12.13
C LEU A 50 -3.33 18.21 -10.97
N VAL A 51 -3.59 17.26 -10.06
CA VAL A 51 -2.70 16.94 -8.94
C VAL A 51 -1.56 16.06 -9.45
N LEU A 52 -1.86 15.04 -10.25
CA LEU A 52 -0.86 14.15 -10.84
C LEU A 52 0.13 14.88 -11.75
N ASP A 53 -0.30 15.90 -12.49
CA ASP A 53 0.57 16.74 -13.33
C ASP A 53 1.56 17.59 -12.52
N LYS A 54 1.28 17.83 -11.23
CA LYS A 54 2.22 18.52 -10.31
C LYS A 54 3.20 17.57 -9.65
N THR A 55 3.07 16.26 -9.90
CA THR A 55 4.01 15.25 -9.43
C THR A 55 5.06 14.95 -10.49
N CYS A 56 5.97 14.01 -10.22
CA CYS A 56 7.01 13.60 -11.15
C CYS A 56 6.89 12.11 -11.54
N LEU A 57 5.66 11.59 -11.69
CA LEU A 57 5.42 10.15 -11.93
C LEU A 57 6.26 9.56 -13.07
N GLU A 58 6.46 10.30 -14.15
CA GLU A 58 7.23 9.87 -15.34
C GLU A 58 8.71 9.56 -15.03
N THR A 59 9.24 10.15 -13.96
CA THR A 59 10.63 9.94 -13.49
C THR A 59 10.70 9.21 -12.15
N ALA A 60 9.55 8.93 -11.53
CA ALA A 60 9.48 8.21 -10.28
C ALA A 60 9.84 6.74 -10.49
N LYS A 61 10.54 6.15 -9.52
CA LYS A 61 10.88 4.71 -9.57
C LYS A 61 9.71 3.82 -9.17
N ALA A 62 8.86 4.31 -8.27
CA ALA A 62 7.71 3.60 -7.78
C ALA A 62 6.67 4.56 -7.20
N LEU A 63 5.43 4.11 -7.12
CA LEU A 63 4.32 4.77 -6.44
C LEU A 63 3.70 3.81 -5.42
N ALA A 64 3.48 4.30 -4.20
CA ALA A 64 2.68 3.60 -3.20
C ALA A 64 1.31 4.27 -3.09
N ILE A 65 0.22 3.51 -3.32
CA ILE A 65 -1.15 4.01 -3.16
C ILE A 65 -1.69 3.49 -1.82
N THR A 66 -1.90 4.40 -0.87
CA THR A 66 -2.38 4.05 0.48
C THR A 66 -3.74 4.65 0.82
N LEU A 67 -4.57 4.88 -0.20
CA LEU A 67 -5.87 5.53 -0.06
C LEU A 67 -6.89 4.64 0.68
N PRO A 68 -7.83 5.24 1.43
CA PRO A 68 -8.86 4.50 2.15
C PRO A 68 -10.01 4.02 1.26
N ASP A 69 -10.16 4.59 0.05
CA ASP A 69 -11.25 4.25 -0.86
C ASP A 69 -10.77 3.35 -2.02
N PRO A 70 -11.38 2.17 -2.24
CA PRO A 70 -11.05 1.27 -3.35
C PRO A 70 -11.29 1.85 -4.74
N THR A 71 -12.29 2.70 -4.91
CA THR A 71 -12.64 3.28 -6.21
C THR A 71 -11.61 4.33 -6.61
N THR A 72 -11.26 5.23 -5.70
CA THR A 72 -10.18 6.20 -5.87
C THR A 72 -8.84 5.50 -6.10
N THR A 73 -8.56 4.40 -5.39
CA THR A 73 -7.34 3.59 -5.60
C THR A 73 -7.25 3.06 -7.04
N ARG A 74 -8.34 2.48 -7.56
CA ARG A 74 -8.40 1.96 -8.93
C ARG A 74 -8.23 3.05 -9.98
N LEU A 75 -8.90 4.19 -9.78
CA LEU A 75 -8.81 5.33 -10.70
C LEU A 75 -7.41 5.92 -10.73
N LEU A 76 -6.80 6.13 -9.56
CA LEU A 76 -5.42 6.60 -9.45
C LEU A 76 -4.44 5.64 -10.12
N LEU A 77 -4.57 4.34 -9.87
CA LEU A 77 -3.73 3.32 -10.50
C LEU A 77 -3.76 3.42 -12.02
N GLN A 78 -4.96 3.46 -12.61
CA GLN A 78 -5.13 3.58 -14.07
C GLN A 78 -4.53 4.87 -14.62
N ARG A 79 -4.79 6.01 -13.96
CA ARG A 79 -4.25 7.31 -14.39
C ARG A 79 -2.73 7.37 -14.28
N ALA A 80 -2.17 6.83 -13.21
CA ALA A 80 -0.72 6.77 -13.01
C ALA A 80 -0.04 5.93 -14.10
N LEU A 81 -0.59 4.75 -14.44
CA LEU A 81 -0.07 3.90 -15.52
C LEU A 81 -0.27 4.51 -16.91
N ALA A 82 -1.38 5.22 -17.14
CA ALA A 82 -1.59 5.93 -18.41
C ALA A 82 -0.53 7.03 -18.62
N LYS A 83 -0.15 7.73 -17.54
CA LYS A 83 0.89 8.78 -17.57
C LYS A 83 2.31 8.20 -17.58
N ALA A 84 2.55 7.12 -16.86
CA ALA A 84 3.84 6.47 -16.73
C ALA A 84 3.71 4.93 -16.83
N PRO A 85 3.67 4.35 -18.05
CA PRO A 85 3.37 2.93 -18.26
C PRO A 85 4.38 1.95 -17.63
N GLY A 86 5.60 2.40 -17.35
CA GLY A 86 6.65 1.60 -16.71
C GLY A 86 6.77 1.79 -15.19
N LEU A 87 5.85 2.55 -14.57
CA LEU A 87 5.91 2.86 -13.15
C LEU A 87 5.52 1.63 -12.31
N ASP A 88 6.39 1.23 -11.39
CA ASP A 88 6.07 0.19 -10.42
C ASP A 88 5.08 0.74 -9.38
N ILE A 89 3.89 0.15 -9.29
CA ILE A 89 2.85 0.61 -8.36
C ILE A 89 2.56 -0.47 -7.32
N ILE A 90 2.70 -0.12 -6.04
CA ILE A 90 2.33 -0.94 -4.89
C ILE A 90 1.03 -0.36 -4.31
N ALA A 91 -0.05 -1.12 -4.35
CA ALA A 91 -1.36 -0.66 -3.92
C ALA A 91 -1.79 -1.29 -2.60
N ARG A 92 -2.41 -0.49 -1.73
CA ARG A 92 -3.18 -1.00 -0.60
C ARG A 92 -4.50 -1.57 -1.12
N SER A 93 -4.86 -2.74 -0.62
CA SER A 93 -6.20 -3.31 -0.72
C SER A 93 -6.94 -3.19 0.62
N HIS A 94 -8.26 -3.06 0.58
CA HIS A 94 -9.12 -3.17 1.77
C HIS A 94 -9.77 -4.55 1.89
N THR A 95 -10.01 -5.19 0.76
CA THR A 95 -10.68 -6.49 0.67
C THR A 95 -9.81 -7.51 -0.05
N ASN A 96 -10.20 -8.77 0.03
CA ASN A 96 -9.53 -9.84 -0.67
C ASN A 96 -9.80 -9.78 -2.18
N GLU A 97 -11.04 -9.45 -2.53
CA GLU A 97 -11.53 -9.36 -3.91
C GLU A 97 -10.79 -8.25 -4.68
N GLU A 98 -10.48 -7.15 -4.02
CA GLU A 98 -9.68 -6.06 -4.58
C GLU A 98 -8.27 -6.47 -4.99
N ILE A 99 -7.67 -7.49 -4.36
CA ILE A 99 -6.31 -7.92 -4.66
C ILE A 99 -6.19 -8.39 -6.10
N ASP A 100 -7.13 -9.24 -6.53
CA ASP A 100 -7.16 -9.75 -7.90
C ASP A 100 -7.47 -8.61 -8.88
N VAL A 101 -8.40 -7.69 -8.54
CA VAL A 101 -8.75 -6.53 -9.37
C VAL A 101 -7.57 -5.59 -9.57
N LEU A 102 -6.89 -5.17 -8.49
CA LEU A 102 -5.75 -4.24 -8.56
C LEU A 102 -4.56 -4.87 -9.30
N THR A 103 -4.34 -6.18 -9.12
CA THR A 103 -3.32 -6.92 -9.88
C THR A 103 -3.64 -6.91 -11.38
N GLN A 104 -4.89 -7.18 -11.76
CA GLN A 104 -5.32 -7.14 -13.17
C GLN A 104 -5.23 -5.75 -13.80
N LEU A 105 -5.41 -4.70 -12.99
CA LEU A 105 -5.23 -3.31 -13.41
C LEU A 105 -3.76 -2.89 -13.57
N GLY A 106 -2.81 -3.77 -13.26
CA GLY A 106 -1.38 -3.52 -13.47
C GLY A 106 -0.62 -3.05 -12.23
N ALA A 107 -1.21 -3.16 -11.03
CA ALA A 107 -0.42 -3.01 -9.81
C ALA A 107 0.65 -4.12 -9.77
N LYS A 108 1.90 -3.73 -9.51
CA LYS A 108 3.02 -4.68 -9.37
C LYS A 108 2.82 -5.57 -8.16
N GLU A 109 2.46 -4.96 -7.04
CA GLU A 109 2.11 -5.66 -5.81
C GLU A 109 0.89 -5.04 -5.14
N VAL A 110 0.13 -5.88 -4.45
CA VAL A 110 -1.05 -5.48 -3.71
C VAL A 110 -0.96 -6.04 -2.29
N VAL A 111 -1.08 -5.15 -1.30
CA VAL A 111 -0.95 -5.50 0.11
C VAL A 111 -2.25 -5.17 0.82
N GLN A 112 -2.82 -6.15 1.54
CA GLN A 112 -3.93 -5.93 2.47
C GLN A 112 -3.38 -5.80 3.90
N PRO A 113 -3.35 -4.58 4.49
CA PRO A 113 -2.69 -4.35 5.77
C PRO A 113 -3.25 -5.19 6.92
N GLU A 114 -4.56 -5.34 6.97
CA GLU A 114 -5.26 -6.08 8.02
C GLU A 114 -4.89 -7.58 7.97
N PHE A 115 -4.69 -8.10 6.77
CA PHE A 115 -4.28 -9.48 6.57
C PHE A 115 -2.82 -9.72 6.95
N GLU A 116 -1.91 -8.82 6.55
CA GLU A 116 -0.51 -8.90 6.98
C GLU A 116 -0.36 -8.77 8.50
N ALA A 117 -1.17 -7.93 9.14
CA ALA A 117 -1.24 -7.86 10.59
C ALA A 117 -1.71 -9.19 11.22
N ALA A 118 -2.71 -9.85 10.63
CA ALA A 118 -3.16 -11.16 11.08
C ALA A 118 -2.09 -12.25 10.93
N LEU A 119 -1.35 -12.25 9.83
CA LEU A 119 -0.21 -13.15 9.62
C LEU A 119 0.88 -12.95 10.67
N GLU A 120 1.20 -11.70 11.00
CA GLU A 120 2.21 -11.37 12.02
C GLU A 120 1.77 -11.83 13.42
N LEU A 121 0.49 -11.62 13.78
CA LEU A 121 -0.07 -12.15 15.02
C LEU A 121 0.00 -13.69 15.08
N GLY A 122 -0.35 -14.35 13.97
CA GLY A 122 -0.21 -15.80 13.83
C GLY A 122 1.24 -16.26 14.01
N SER A 123 2.19 -15.56 13.39
CA SER A 123 3.63 -15.81 13.54
C SER A 123 4.07 -15.81 15.01
N HIS A 124 3.70 -14.76 15.75
CA HIS A 124 4.01 -14.66 17.17
C HIS A 124 3.36 -15.77 18.01
N LEU A 125 2.12 -16.14 17.68
CA LEU A 125 1.43 -17.22 18.37
C LEU A 125 2.09 -18.57 18.12
N LEU A 126 2.39 -18.93 16.86
CA LEU A 126 3.07 -20.19 16.51
C LEU A 126 4.45 -20.28 17.16
N ASN A 127 5.20 -19.18 17.16
CA ASN A 127 6.49 -19.10 17.86
C ASN A 127 6.34 -19.32 19.38
N THR A 128 5.28 -18.76 19.98
CA THR A 128 4.96 -18.97 21.41
C THR A 128 4.58 -20.41 21.71
N LEU A 129 3.94 -21.10 20.75
CA LEU A 129 3.58 -22.51 20.84
C LEU A 129 4.77 -23.46 20.58
N GLY A 130 5.94 -22.93 20.24
CA GLY A 130 7.17 -23.70 20.07
C GLY A 130 7.44 -24.17 18.64
N GLU A 131 6.71 -23.67 17.64
CA GLU A 131 7.05 -23.94 16.25
C GLU A 131 8.38 -23.31 15.85
N LYS A 132 9.10 -23.95 14.91
CA LYS A 132 10.39 -23.45 14.44
C LYS A 132 10.17 -22.27 13.50
N SER A 133 10.99 -21.23 13.63
CA SER A 133 10.90 -20.03 12.79
C SER A 133 10.94 -20.34 11.29
N LEU A 134 11.71 -21.35 10.85
CA LEU A 134 11.74 -21.74 9.43
C LEU A 134 10.39 -22.28 8.95
N GLU A 135 9.71 -23.10 9.76
CA GLU A 135 8.41 -23.68 9.43
C GLU A 135 7.33 -22.59 9.37
N ILE A 136 7.32 -21.69 10.36
CA ILE A 136 6.44 -20.51 10.40
C ILE A 136 6.62 -19.67 9.12
N GLN A 137 7.87 -19.31 8.80
CA GLN A 137 8.16 -18.48 7.62
C GLN A 137 7.76 -19.19 6.32
N SER A 138 7.95 -20.50 6.21
CA SER A 138 7.49 -21.28 5.06
C SER A 138 5.96 -21.22 4.90
N VAL A 139 5.20 -21.40 5.98
CA VAL A 139 3.73 -21.32 5.95
C VAL A 139 3.24 -19.93 5.57
N LEU A 140 3.77 -18.88 6.21
CA LEU A 140 3.36 -17.50 5.93
C LEU A 140 3.70 -17.08 4.49
N ASN A 141 4.87 -17.48 3.98
CA ASN A 141 5.25 -17.19 2.60
C ASN A 141 4.37 -17.93 1.59
N TRP A 142 3.99 -19.18 1.88
CA TRP A 142 3.04 -19.91 1.04
C TRP A 142 1.69 -19.20 0.97
N ILE A 143 1.16 -18.73 2.11
CA ILE A 143 -0.10 -17.97 2.16
C ILE A 143 -0.02 -16.68 1.30
N ARG A 144 1.10 -15.93 1.38
CA ARG A 144 1.31 -14.73 0.56
C ARG A 144 1.40 -15.06 -0.93
N GLN A 145 2.13 -16.11 -1.31
CA GLN A 145 2.32 -16.53 -2.70
C GLN A 145 1.03 -17.03 -3.34
N ASP A 146 0.19 -17.69 -2.58
CA ASP A 146 -1.16 -18.10 -3.01
C ASP A 146 -2.13 -16.90 -3.13
N ARG A 147 -1.59 -15.66 -3.14
CA ARG A 147 -2.35 -14.40 -3.15
C ARG A 147 -3.41 -14.42 -2.06
N TYR A 148 -3.12 -15.02 -0.92
CA TYR A 148 -4.01 -15.15 0.23
C TYR A 148 -5.23 -16.08 0.01
N ARG A 149 -5.42 -16.67 -1.19
CA ARG A 149 -6.66 -17.38 -1.60
C ARG A 149 -7.03 -18.53 -0.67
N SER A 150 -6.06 -19.35 -0.28
CA SER A 150 -6.23 -20.53 0.57
C SER A 150 -6.83 -20.27 1.94
N ILE A 151 -6.76 -19.04 2.46
CA ILE A 151 -7.24 -18.71 3.82
C ILE A 151 -8.28 -17.60 3.86
N ARG A 152 -8.79 -17.15 2.70
CA ARG A 152 -9.93 -16.22 2.65
C ARG A 152 -11.19 -16.97 3.07
N PRO A 153 -12.10 -16.34 3.84
CA PRO A 153 -13.44 -16.89 4.01
C PRO A 153 -14.10 -17.07 2.64
N VAL A 154 -14.77 -18.21 2.41
CA VAL A 154 -15.60 -18.39 1.22
C VAL A 154 -16.68 -17.32 1.25
N PRO A 155 -16.90 -16.54 0.16
CA PRO A 155 -17.97 -15.55 0.13
C PRO A 155 -19.28 -16.25 0.48
N GLN A 156 -19.97 -15.78 1.51
CA GLN A 156 -21.34 -16.21 1.76
C GLN A 156 -22.16 -15.68 0.58
N VAL A 157 -22.49 -16.56 -0.36
CA VAL A 157 -23.46 -16.25 -1.40
C VAL A 157 -24.75 -15.91 -0.68
N GLY A 158 -25.14 -14.63 -0.71
CA GLY A 158 -26.41 -14.20 -0.15
C GLY A 158 -27.54 -15.01 -0.78
N GLU A 159 -28.33 -15.67 0.06
CA GLU A 159 -29.63 -16.18 -0.36
C GLU A 159 -30.44 -14.97 -0.88
N GLY A 160 -30.96 -15.10 -2.10
CA GLY A 160 -31.58 -14.03 -2.87
C GLY A 160 -32.90 -13.52 -2.35
#